data_AF-A0A259CG72-F1
#
_entry.id   AF-A0A259CG72-F1
#
_cell.length_a   1.000
_cell.length_b   1.000
_cell.length_c   1.000
_cell.angle_alpha   90.00
_cell.angle_beta   90.00
_cell.angle_gamma   90.00
#
_symmetry.space_group_name_H-M   'P 1'
#
loop_
_entity.id
_entity.type
_entity.pdbx_description
1 polymer ?
#
loop_
_entity_poly.entity_id
_entity_poly.type
_entity_poly.pdbx_seq_one_letter_code
_entity_poly.pdbx_strand_id
1 'polypeptide(L)' 'MLVRHPTEADWGLGQVQSLINGKCTVNFEHKGKVVLDTRHIDLIVDFSTGPSP' A
#
# COMPACT_ATOMS: atom_id res chain seq x y z
N MET A 1 5.65 5.62 -3.54
CA MET A 1 5.71 5.06 -2.18
C MET A 1 5.23 3.62 -2.23
N LEU A 2 6.02 2.68 -1.72
CA LEU A 2 5.65 1.26 -1.65
C LEU A 2 5.14 0.92 -0.26
N VAL A 3 4.13 0.05 -0.21
CA VAL A 3 3.39 -0.28 1.01
C VAL A 3 2.98 -1.76 1.02
N ARG A 4 2.66 -2.27 2.21
CA ARG A 4 2.03 -3.59 2.41
C ARG A 4 0.74 -3.44 3.21
N HIS A 5 -0.23 -4.30 2.91
CA HIS A 5 -1.44 -4.40 3.71
C HIS A 5 -1.15 -5.19 5.00
N PRO A 6 -1.56 -4.71 6.19
CA PRO A 6 -1.16 -5.32 7.47
C PRO A 6 -1.73 -6.73 7.70
N THR A 7 -2.90 -7.04 7.14
CA THR A 7 -3.60 -8.32 7.35
C THR A 7 -3.74 -9.17 6.07
N GLU A 8 -3.26 -8.67 4.94
CA GLU A 8 -3.47 -9.30 3.63
C GLU A 8 -2.11 -9.51 2.94
N ALA A 9 -1.25 -10.31 3.56
CA ALA A 9 0.12 -10.52 3.09
C ALA A 9 0.19 -11.06 1.65
N ASP A 10 -0.80 -11.87 1.24
CA ASP A 10 -0.86 -12.51 -0.07
C ASP A 10 -1.07 -11.51 -1.22
N TRP A 11 -1.52 -10.28 -0.93
CA TRP A 11 -1.71 -9.26 -1.97
C TRP A 11 -0.38 -8.77 -2.55
N GLY A 12 0.74 -9.00 -1.85
CA GLY A 12 2.07 -8.60 -2.28
C GLY A 12 2.38 -7.13 -2.02
N LEU A 13 3.40 -6.61 -2.69
CA LEU A 13 3.80 -5.21 -2.58
C LEU A 13 2.77 -4.31 -3.28
N GLY A 14 2.46 -3.19 -2.65
CA GLY A 14 1.52 -2.21 -3.16
C GLY A 14 2.21 -0.91 -3.54
N GLN A 15 1.83 -0.31 -4.66
CA GLN A 15 2.21 1.05 -5.02
C GLN A 15 1.03 2.00 -4.78
N VAL A 16 1.22 2.99 -3.92
CA VAL A 16 0.23 4.07 -3.73
C VAL A 16 0.14 4.90 -5.00
N GLN A 17 -1.06 5.04 -5.55
CA GLN A 17 -1.36 5.85 -6.73
C GLN A 17 -1.99 7.20 -6.36
N SER A 18 -2.83 7.22 -5.31
CA SER A 18 -3.45 8.46 -4.81
C SER A 18 -3.83 8.32 -3.34
N LEU A 19 -3.89 9.45 -2.63
CA LEU A 19 -4.42 9.56 -1.27
C LEU A 19 -5.27 10.83 -1.19
N ILE A 20 -6.59 10.68 -1.19
CA ILE A 20 -7.53 11.81 -1.25
C ILE A 20 -8.66 11.56 -0.26
N ASN A 21 -8.91 12.52 0.62
CA ASN A 21 -10.00 12.49 1.60
C ASN A 21 -10.03 11.20 2.46
N GLY A 22 -8.86 10.75 2.93
CA GLY A 22 -8.73 9.52 3.72
C GLY A 22 -8.91 8.22 2.91
N LYS A 23 -9.03 8.29 1.59
CA LYS A 23 -9.05 7.12 0.72
C LYS A 23 -7.73 7.00 -0.04
N CYS A 24 -7.06 5.87 0.16
CA CYS A 24 -5.81 5.54 -0.51
C CYS A 24 -6.07 4.54 -1.64
N THR A 25 -5.73 4.90 -2.87
CA THR A 25 -5.73 3.94 -3.99
C THR A 25 -4.36 3.32 -4.09
N VAL A 26 -4.28 2.00 -4.01
CA VAL A 26 -3.04 1.22 -4.09
C VAL A 26 -3.21 0.16 -5.17
N ASN A 27 -2.21 0.00 -6.03
CA ASN A 27 -2.12 -1.15 -6.93
C ASN A 27 -1.18 -2.19 -6.34
N PHE A 28 -1.73 -3.33 -5.93
CA PHE A 28 -0.99 -4.45 -5.36
C PHE A 28 -0.62 -5.48 -6.43
N GLU A 29 0.55 -6.09 -6.30
CA GLU A 29 1.09 -7.06 -7.27
C GLU A 29 0.13 -8.21 -7.60
N HIS A 30 -0.49 -8.80 -6.59
CA HIS A 30 -1.33 -10.01 -6.77
C HIS A 30 -2.83 -9.73 -6.70
N LYS A 31 -3.23 -8.66 -5.99
CA LYS A 31 -4.64 -8.30 -5.82
C LYS A 31 -5.14 -7.32 -6.89
N GLY A 32 -4.22 -6.58 -7.52
CA GLY A 32 -4.55 -5.46 -8.40
C GLY A 32 -4.95 -4.20 -7.60
N LYS A 33 -5.74 -3.33 -8.23
CA LYS A 33 -6.10 -2.02 -7.69
C LYS A 33 -7.16 -2.13 -6.59
N VAL A 34 -6.86 -1.57 -5.42
CA VAL A 34 -7.75 -1.49 -4.27
C VAL A 34 -7.82 -0.06 -3.75
N VAL A 35 -9.00 0.36 -3.32
CA VAL A 35 -9.20 1.62 -2.60
C VAL A 35 -9.41 1.29 -1.12
N LEU A 36 -8.54 1.80 -0.26
CA LEU A 36 -8.53 1.55 1.17
C LEU A 36 -8.91 2.83 1.92
N ASP A 37 -9.63 2.67 3.03
CA ASP A 37 -9.94 3.77 3.93
C ASP A 37 -8.87 3.87 5.02
N THR A 38 -8.03 4.90 4.95
CA THR A 38 -6.88 5.07 5.86
C THR A 38 -7.29 5.51 7.26
N ARG A 39 -8.59 5.71 7.52
CA ARG A 39 -9.12 5.92 8.87
C ARG A 39 -9.29 4.61 9.64
N HIS A 40 -9.26 3.48 8.93
CA HIS A 40 -9.47 2.15 9.48
C HIS A 40 -8.27 1.23 9.25
N ILE A 41 -7.45 1.51 8.23
CA ILE A 41 -6.34 0.64 7.82
C ILE A 41 -5.07 1.48 7.71
N ASP A 42 -4.09 1.15 8.54
CA ASP A 42 -2.75 1.72 8.47
C ASP A 42 -1.85 0.83 7.60
N LEU A 43 -1.50 1.34 6.42
CA LEU A 43 -0.58 0.68 5.50
C LEU A 43 0.86 0.74 6.03
N ILE A 44 1.60 -0.36 5.89
CA ILE A 44 2.99 -0.44 6.33
C ILE A 44 3.88 -0.01 5.18
N VAL A 45 4.69 1.03 5.37
CA VAL A 45 5.63 1.51 4.35
C VAL A 45 6.77 0.50 4.18
N ASP A 46 7.07 0.14 2.93
CA ASP A 46 8.18 -0.75 2.59
C ASP A 46 9.35 0.07 2.02
N PHE A 47 10.48 0.05 2.72
CA PHE A 47 11.70 0.79 2.38
C PHE A 47 12.75 -0.06 1.65
N SER A 48 12.46 -1.33 1.34
CA SER A 48 13.43 -2.27 0.73
C SER A 48 13.92 -1.85 -0.67
N THR A 49 13.29 -0.85 -1.29
CA THR A 49 13.65 -0.34 -2.63
C THR A 49 14.34 1.03 -2.62
N GLY A 50 14.65 1.59 -1.44
CA GLY A 50 15.53 2.76 -1.35
C GLY A 50 16.99 2.37 -1.59
N PRO A 51 17.87 3.31 -2.03
CA PRO A 51 19.30 3.04 -1.99
C PRO A 51 19.67 2.59 -0.58
N SER A 52 20.47 1.53 -0.45
CA SER A 52 21.10 1.20 0.84
C SER A 52 21.79 2.46 1.40
N PRO A 53 21.72 2.69 2.72
CA PRO A 53 22.30 3.88 3.34
C PRO A 53 23.79 4.03 3.03
#